data_AF-A0A8B5WPP0-F1
#
_entry.id   AF-A0A8B5WPP0-F1
#
_cell.length_a   1.000
_cell.length_b   1.000
_cell.length_c   1.000
_cell.angle_alpha   90.00
_cell.angle_beta   90.00
_cell.angle_gamma   90.00
#
_symmetry.space_group_name_H-M   'P 1'
#
loop_
_entity.id
_entity.type
_entity.pdbx_description
1 polymer ?
#
loop_
_entity_poly.entity_id
_entity_poly.type
_entity_poly.pdbx_seq_one_letter_code
_entity_poly.pdbx_strand_id
1 'polypeptide(L)'
;MNNRDVHHHRLFWEPDREFERLNEWVEPKAFAFGDMDILEEKNLRQIAENYFKCAELLIDRVFKNDLEDFVAQFPAIYLIRHSIELLLKHAILCQTRKAAPKSHCLSDLAKDVSGIEPWAMGRIKELDEIDPRSVELRYGGVGERAQGFIGSELHFFREAMRVLYAHLCAVADAKDQGTES
;
A
#
# COMPACT_ATOMS: atom_id res chain seq x y z
N MET A 1 -28.44 -11.14 -15.56
CA MET A 1 -28.05 -10.06 -14.62
C MET A 1 -29.31 -9.35 -14.19
N ASN A 2 -29.69 -9.43 -12.91
CA ASN A 2 -30.76 -8.59 -12.38
C ASN A 2 -30.37 -7.12 -12.60
N ASN A 3 -31.27 -6.33 -13.21
CA ASN A 3 -31.03 -4.93 -13.51
C ASN A 3 -31.14 -4.13 -12.20
N ARG A 4 -30.03 -4.06 -11.47
CA ARG A 4 -29.95 -3.42 -10.15
C ARG A 4 -30.02 -1.91 -10.35
N ASP A 5 -31.03 -1.27 -9.76
CA ASP A 5 -31.22 0.18 -9.81
C ASP A 5 -30.13 0.92 -8.99
N VAL A 6 -29.31 1.70 -9.69
CA VAL A 6 -28.20 2.48 -9.10
C VAL A 6 -28.66 3.57 -8.12
N HIS A 7 -29.93 3.95 -8.13
CA HIS A 7 -30.49 4.98 -7.24
C HIS A 7 -31.09 4.41 -5.95
N HIS A 8 -31.53 3.15 -5.97
CA HIS A 8 -32.33 2.58 -4.88
C HIS A 8 -31.71 1.36 -4.21
N HIS A 9 -30.69 0.73 -4.81
CA HIS A 9 -29.92 -0.31 -4.13
C HIS A 9 -28.77 0.29 -3.31
N ARG A 10 -28.44 -0.36 -2.19
CA ARG A 10 -27.27 0.00 -1.36
C ARG A 10 -25.98 -0.20 -2.17
N LEU A 11 -24.85 0.36 -1.71
CA LEU A 11 -23.54 0.11 -2.32
C LEU A 11 -22.92 -1.24 -1.87
N PHE A 12 -23.18 -1.67 -0.63
CA PHE A 12 -22.64 -2.90 -0.02
C PHE A 12 -23.75 -3.76 0.56
N TRP A 13 -23.73 -5.06 0.24
CA TRP A 13 -24.82 -5.99 0.50
C TRP A 13 -24.29 -7.19 1.28
N GLU A 14 -25.16 -7.89 2.00
CA GLU A 14 -24.82 -9.22 2.49
C GLU A 14 -24.66 -10.16 1.28
N PRO A 15 -23.52 -10.88 1.16
CA PRO A 15 -23.33 -11.84 0.09
C PRO A 15 -24.41 -12.92 0.17
N ASP A 16 -25.16 -13.13 -0.91
CA ASP A 16 -26.03 -14.29 -1.10
C ASP A 16 -25.38 -15.29 -2.06
N ARG A 17 -26.12 -16.35 -2.45
CA ARG A 17 -25.62 -17.38 -3.36
C ARG A 17 -25.14 -16.83 -4.72
N GLU A 18 -25.58 -15.66 -5.16
CA GLU A 18 -25.08 -15.05 -6.42
C GLU A 18 -23.63 -14.53 -6.29
N PHE A 19 -23.14 -14.38 -5.05
CA PHE A 19 -21.79 -13.93 -4.73
C PHE A 19 -20.87 -15.07 -4.26
N GLU A 20 -21.36 -16.32 -4.21
CA GLU A 20 -20.52 -17.50 -4.02
C GLU A 20 -19.61 -17.66 -5.26
N ARG A 21 -18.32 -17.35 -5.11
CA ARG A 21 -17.36 -17.35 -6.22
C ARG A 21 -16.39 -18.51 -6.07
N LEU A 22 -16.14 -19.22 -7.18
CA LEU A 22 -15.14 -20.29 -7.23
C LEU A 22 -13.71 -19.77 -7.08
N ASN A 23 -13.45 -18.54 -7.54
CA ASN A 23 -12.20 -17.80 -7.35
C ASN A 23 -12.38 -16.31 -7.70
N GLU A 24 -11.34 -15.51 -7.49
CA GLU A 24 -11.28 -14.06 -7.71
C GLU A 24 -11.46 -13.62 -9.18
N TRP A 25 -11.43 -14.55 -10.13
CA TRP A 25 -11.56 -14.29 -11.56
C TRP A 25 -12.98 -14.50 -12.11
N VAL A 26 -13.88 -15.20 -11.38
CA VAL A 26 -15.24 -15.52 -11.84
C VAL A 26 -16.21 -14.33 -11.68
N GLU A 27 -17.17 -14.17 -12.58
CA GLU A 27 -18.24 -13.18 -12.47
C GLU A 27 -19.32 -13.60 -11.45
N PRO A 28 -20.02 -12.65 -10.80
CA PRO A 28 -19.86 -11.20 -10.92
C PRO A 28 -18.60 -10.69 -10.19
N LYS A 29 -17.92 -9.68 -10.76
CA LYS A 29 -16.93 -8.91 -10.00
C LYS A 29 -17.60 -8.19 -8.82
N ALA A 30 -17.03 -8.36 -7.63
CA ALA A 30 -17.56 -7.76 -6.40
C ALA A 30 -16.42 -7.37 -5.45
N PHE A 31 -16.64 -6.33 -4.66
CA PHE A 31 -15.84 -6.04 -3.47
C PHE A 31 -16.34 -6.93 -2.33
N ALA A 32 -15.53 -7.89 -1.90
CA ALA A 32 -15.85 -8.79 -0.80
C ALA A 32 -14.97 -8.44 0.41
N PHE A 33 -15.64 -8.17 1.52
CA PHE A 33 -14.97 -7.86 2.79
C PHE A 33 -15.08 -9.06 3.75
N GLY A 34 -16.25 -9.70 3.85
CA GLY A 34 -16.59 -10.64 4.94
C GLY A 34 -15.84 -11.98 5.03
N ASP A 35 -15.22 -12.46 3.96
CA ASP A 35 -14.74 -13.86 3.86
C ASP A 35 -13.23 -13.98 3.61
N MET A 36 -12.51 -12.86 3.71
CA MET A 36 -11.06 -12.83 3.60
C MET A 36 -10.49 -12.37 4.94
N ASP A 37 -9.47 -13.08 5.45
CA ASP A 37 -8.65 -12.73 6.64
C ASP A 37 -8.07 -11.30 6.62
N ILE A 38 -8.36 -10.52 5.59
CA ILE A 38 -8.09 -9.09 5.40
C ILE A 38 -8.93 -8.23 6.35
N LEU A 39 -10.06 -8.74 6.86
CA LEU A 39 -10.90 -8.03 7.85
C LEU A 39 -10.48 -8.23 9.30
N GLU A 40 -9.54 -9.12 9.60
CA GLU A 40 -8.96 -9.11 10.94
C GLU A 40 -8.19 -7.79 11.12
N GLU A 41 -8.47 -7.07 12.22
CA GLU A 41 -7.83 -5.78 12.56
C GLU A 41 -6.28 -5.82 12.57
N LYS A 42 -5.67 -6.99 12.38
CA LYS A 42 -4.24 -7.27 12.47
C LYS A 42 -3.57 -7.65 11.15
N ASN A 43 -4.28 -7.76 10.02
CA ASN A 43 -3.66 -8.19 8.76
C ASN A 43 -3.01 -7.04 7.95
N LEU A 44 -2.21 -6.21 8.63
CA LEU A 44 -1.52 -5.08 8.02
C LEU A 44 -0.58 -5.51 6.88
N ARG A 45 0.00 -6.71 6.95
CA ARG A 45 0.90 -7.27 5.93
C ARG A 45 0.18 -7.56 4.61
N GLN A 46 -0.99 -8.20 4.63
CA GLN A 46 -1.75 -8.47 3.42
C GLN A 46 -2.33 -7.18 2.83
N ILE A 47 -2.79 -6.26 3.68
CA ILE A 47 -3.30 -4.96 3.22
C ILE A 47 -2.17 -4.16 2.55
N ALA A 48 -0.96 -4.15 3.13
CA ALA A 48 0.22 -3.52 2.52
C ALA A 48 0.51 -4.10 1.13
N GLU A 49 0.45 -5.44 0.99
CA GLU A 49 0.66 -6.11 -0.29
C GLU A 49 -0.38 -5.73 -1.34
N ASN A 50 -1.65 -5.71 -0.96
CA ASN A 50 -2.73 -5.33 -1.87
C ASN A 50 -2.53 -3.89 -2.39
N TYR A 51 -2.15 -2.95 -1.52
CA TYR A 51 -1.84 -1.58 -1.94
C TYR A 51 -0.61 -1.50 -2.85
N PHE A 52 0.47 -2.24 -2.54
CA PHE A 52 1.66 -2.28 -3.38
C PHE A 52 1.36 -2.85 -4.77
N LYS A 53 0.65 -3.98 -4.82
CA LYS A 53 0.24 -4.63 -6.06
C LYS A 53 -0.67 -3.74 -6.90
N CYS A 54 -1.59 -3.01 -6.27
CA CYS A 54 -2.41 -2.02 -6.98
C CYS A 54 -1.56 -0.91 -7.59
N ALA A 55 -0.55 -0.40 -6.88
CA ALA A 55 0.35 0.62 -7.42
C ALA A 55 1.17 0.07 -8.61
N GLU A 56 1.70 -1.15 -8.48
CA GLU A 56 2.42 -1.84 -9.55
C GLU A 56 1.56 -2.01 -10.81
N LEU A 57 0.28 -2.35 -10.64
CA LEU A 57 -0.66 -2.46 -11.76
C LEU A 57 -0.93 -1.12 -12.45
N LEU A 58 -0.98 -0.01 -11.69
CA LEU A 58 -1.08 1.33 -12.29
C LEU A 58 0.16 1.66 -13.11
N ILE A 59 1.35 1.41 -12.56
CA ILE A 59 2.64 1.63 -13.24
C ILE A 59 2.74 0.74 -14.50
N ASP A 60 2.31 -0.52 -14.43
CA ASP A 60 2.26 -1.42 -15.59
C ASP A 60 1.36 -0.90 -16.71
N ARG A 61 0.22 -0.29 -16.36
CA ARG A 61 -0.65 0.32 -17.36
C ARG A 61 -0.02 1.56 -18.01
N VAL A 62 0.76 2.33 -17.25
CA VAL A 62 1.55 3.43 -17.83
C VAL A 62 2.56 2.90 -18.84
N PHE A 63 3.33 1.86 -18.51
CA PHE A 63 4.27 1.26 -19.47
C PHE A 63 3.62 0.69 -20.73
N LYS A 64 2.37 0.20 -20.61
CA LYS A 64 1.58 -0.30 -21.74
C LYS A 64 0.92 0.81 -22.57
N ASN A 65 1.05 2.08 -22.17
CA ASN A 65 0.31 3.21 -22.72
C ASN A 65 -1.22 3.08 -22.58
N ASP A 66 -1.69 2.34 -21.57
CA ASP A 66 -3.12 2.16 -21.24
C ASP A 66 -3.61 3.14 -20.16
N LEU A 67 -2.70 4.00 -19.66
CA LEU A 67 -2.93 5.02 -18.64
C LEU A 67 -1.82 6.09 -18.75
N GLU A 68 -2.16 7.37 -18.69
CA GLU A 68 -1.17 8.44 -18.72
C GLU A 68 -0.36 8.49 -17.41
N ASP A 69 0.95 8.76 -17.53
CA ASP A 69 1.87 8.93 -16.40
C ASP A 69 1.41 10.07 -15.46
N PHE A 70 0.98 11.20 -16.01
CA PHE A 70 0.46 12.35 -15.25
C PHE A 70 -0.84 12.05 -14.48
N VAL A 71 -1.63 11.07 -14.94
CA VAL A 71 -2.85 10.62 -14.25
C VAL A 71 -2.48 9.62 -13.15
N ALA A 72 -1.52 8.74 -13.42
CA ALA A 72 -1.10 7.70 -12.49
C ALA A 72 -0.19 8.18 -11.36
N GLN A 73 0.59 9.25 -11.56
CA GLN A 73 1.67 9.66 -10.65
C GLN A 73 1.25 9.77 -9.18
N PHE A 74 0.23 10.55 -8.86
CA PHE A 74 -0.16 10.81 -7.48
C PHE A 74 -0.79 9.56 -6.84
N PRO A 75 -1.74 8.87 -7.50
CA PRO A 75 -2.27 7.59 -7.00
C PRO A 75 -1.19 6.54 -6.77
N ALA A 76 -0.27 6.33 -7.73
CA ALA A 76 0.76 5.29 -7.62
C ALA A 76 1.72 5.57 -6.45
N ILE A 77 2.21 6.81 -6.33
CA ILE A 77 3.09 7.20 -5.22
C ILE A 77 2.35 7.07 -3.88
N TYR A 78 1.09 7.51 -3.81
CA TYR A 78 0.27 7.40 -2.60
C TYR A 78 0.09 5.94 -2.16
N LEU A 79 -0.24 5.05 -3.09
CA LEU A 79 -0.46 3.62 -2.80
C LEU A 79 0.83 2.94 -2.32
N ILE A 80 1.97 3.25 -2.93
CA ILE A 80 3.29 2.74 -2.50
C ILE A 80 3.64 3.27 -1.10
N ARG A 81 3.50 4.58 -0.89
CA ARG A 81 3.74 5.22 0.41
C ARG A 81 2.86 4.60 1.50
N HIS A 82 1.57 4.39 1.21
CA HIS A 82 0.64 3.79 2.16
C HIS A 82 0.97 2.33 2.45
N SER A 83 1.36 1.57 1.42
CA SER A 83 1.85 0.21 1.59
C SER A 83 3.07 0.15 2.53
N ILE A 84 4.05 1.04 2.34
CA ILE A 84 5.24 1.14 3.22
C ILE A 84 4.85 1.52 4.64
N GLU A 85 3.91 2.46 4.83
CA GLU A 85 3.40 2.82 6.16
C GLU A 85 2.84 1.61 6.91
N LEU A 86 1.99 0.82 6.24
CA LEU A 86 1.38 -0.38 6.81
C LEU A 86 2.43 -1.45 7.12
N LEU A 87 3.43 -1.61 6.26
CA LEU A 87 4.50 -2.57 6.46
C LEU A 87 5.43 -2.18 7.62
N LEU A 88 5.74 -0.89 7.79
CA LEU A 88 6.45 -0.38 8.96
C LEU A 88 5.64 -0.61 10.24
N LYS A 89 4.33 -0.32 10.23
CA LYS A 89 3.44 -0.59 11.37
C LYS A 89 3.37 -2.07 11.71
N HIS A 90 3.32 -2.93 10.70
CA HIS A 90 3.38 -4.38 10.87
C HIS A 90 4.71 -4.81 11.47
N ALA A 91 5.84 -4.30 10.97
CA ALA A 91 7.16 -4.59 11.52
C ALA A 91 7.29 -4.15 12.99
N ILE A 92 6.79 -2.96 13.36
CA ILE A 92 6.74 -2.52 14.76
C ILE A 92 5.96 -3.51 15.61
N LEU A 93 4.77 -3.95 15.15
CA LEU A 93 3.96 -4.93 15.85
C LEU A 93 4.70 -6.27 16.03
N CYS A 94 5.35 -6.78 14.98
CA CYS A 94 6.10 -8.03 15.05
C CYS A 94 7.31 -7.92 15.98
N GLN A 95 8.07 -6.82 15.90
CA GLN A 95 9.31 -6.65 16.65
C GLN A 95 9.10 -6.28 18.12
N THR A 96 8.03 -5.54 18.45
CA THR A 96 7.78 -5.02 19.80
C THR A 96 6.60 -5.67 20.52
N ARG A 97 5.76 -6.43 19.78
CA ARG A 97 4.48 -7.00 20.24
C ARG A 97 3.49 -5.93 20.76
N LYS A 98 3.65 -4.67 20.33
CA LYS A 98 2.78 -3.54 20.67
C LYS A 98 2.13 -2.97 19.43
N ALA A 99 0.95 -2.38 19.60
CA ALA A 99 0.29 -1.63 18.53
C ALA A 99 1.21 -0.48 18.07
N ALA A 100 1.37 -0.35 16.75
CA ALA A 100 2.15 0.72 16.17
C ALA A 100 1.49 2.10 16.46
N PRO A 101 2.28 3.19 16.49
CA PRO A 101 1.75 4.53 16.66
C PRO A 101 0.70 4.88 15.59
N LYS A 102 -0.28 5.72 15.95
CA LYS A 102 -1.25 6.29 15.00
C LYS A 102 -0.64 7.38 14.09
N SER A 103 0.68 7.35 13.90
CA SER A 103 1.40 8.26 13.03
C SER A 103 1.24 7.84 11.56
N HIS A 104 1.36 8.82 10.67
CA HIS A 104 1.49 8.62 9.23
C HIS A 104 2.88 9.02 8.72
N CYS A 105 3.74 9.61 9.56
CA CYS A 105 5.10 10.00 9.23
C CYS A 105 5.96 8.74 9.06
N LEU A 106 6.46 8.48 7.86
CA LEU A 106 7.22 7.26 7.58
C LEU A 106 8.57 7.28 8.30
N SER A 107 9.23 8.44 8.35
CA SER A 107 10.53 8.57 9.01
C SER A 107 10.43 8.31 10.51
N ASP A 108 9.33 8.70 11.15
CA ASP A 108 9.12 8.41 12.57
C ASP A 108 8.82 6.94 12.83
N LEU A 109 7.97 6.31 12.00
CA LEU A 109 7.69 4.88 12.09
C LEU A 109 8.97 4.05 11.86
N ALA A 110 9.82 4.44 10.91
CA ALA A 110 11.04 3.72 10.59
C ALA A 110 12.08 3.73 11.72
N LYS A 111 12.08 4.73 12.60
CA LYS A 111 12.97 4.76 13.79
C LYS A 111 12.65 3.66 14.79
N ASP A 112 11.39 3.21 14.83
CA ASP A 112 10.92 2.16 15.74
C ASP A 112 11.13 0.75 15.16
N VAL A 113 11.69 0.63 13.97
CA VAL A 113 11.95 -0.65 13.28
C VAL A 113 13.45 -0.91 13.21
N SER A 114 13.90 -2.01 13.81
CA SER A 114 15.28 -2.49 13.68
C SER A 114 15.48 -3.24 12.36
N GLY A 115 16.71 -3.20 11.80
CA GLY A 115 17.07 -3.93 10.58
C GLY A 115 16.86 -3.17 9.26
N ILE A 116 16.39 -1.92 9.31
CA ILE A 116 16.33 -1.06 8.11
C ILE A 116 17.74 -0.59 7.74
N GLU A 117 18.17 -0.88 6.53
CA GLU A 117 19.49 -0.48 6.04
C GLU A 117 19.52 1.03 5.68
N PRO A 118 20.70 1.68 5.71
CA PRO A 118 20.82 3.11 5.46
C PRO A 118 20.24 3.57 4.11
N TRP A 119 20.40 2.77 3.04
CA TRP A 119 19.82 3.10 1.73
C TRP A 119 18.29 3.06 1.76
N ALA A 120 17.70 2.12 2.50
CA ALA A 120 16.25 1.97 2.64
C ALA A 120 15.69 3.14 3.45
N MET A 121 16.39 3.53 4.52
CA MET A 121 16.06 4.73 5.30
C MET A 121 16.09 5.99 4.44
N GLY A 122 17.06 6.12 3.53
CA GLY A 122 17.13 7.21 2.56
C GLY A 122 15.87 7.29 1.68
N ARG A 123 15.41 6.15 1.15
CA ARG A 123 14.19 6.09 0.33
C ARG A 123 12.91 6.38 1.12
N ILE A 124 12.83 5.89 2.35
CA ILE A 124 11.73 6.20 3.26
C ILE A 124 11.64 7.72 3.47
N LYS A 125 12.79 8.37 3.70
CA LYS A 125 12.86 9.82 3.88
C LYS A 125 12.42 10.58 2.62
N GLU A 126 12.85 10.15 1.44
CA GLU A 126 12.42 10.75 0.16
C GLU A 126 10.89 10.70 0.01
N LEU A 127 10.26 9.55 0.28
CA LEU A 127 8.80 9.40 0.24
C LEU A 127 8.10 10.25 1.30
N ASP A 128 8.67 10.32 2.50
CA ASP A 128 8.16 11.11 3.61
C ASP A 128 8.26 12.61 3.31
N GLU A 129 9.30 13.09 2.65
CA GLU A 129 9.44 14.50 2.27
C GLU A 129 8.38 14.95 1.26
N ILE A 130 8.04 14.07 0.30
CA ILE A 130 7.00 14.31 -0.71
C ILE A 130 5.62 14.43 -0.06
N ASP A 131 5.32 13.55 0.91
CA ASP A 131 4.00 13.47 1.56
C ASP A 131 4.11 13.06 3.05
N PRO A 132 4.56 13.95 3.96
CA PRO A 132 4.90 13.60 5.34
C PRO A 132 3.70 13.15 6.18
N ARG A 133 2.50 13.59 5.80
CA ARG A 133 1.26 13.32 6.57
C ARG A 133 0.25 12.48 5.81
N SER A 134 0.60 11.97 4.63
CA SER A 134 -0.31 11.25 3.76
C SER A 134 -1.47 12.12 3.25
N VAL A 135 -1.29 13.43 3.10
CA VAL A 135 -2.36 14.39 2.76
C VAL A 135 -2.07 15.02 1.40
N GLU A 136 -0.83 15.38 1.14
CA GLU A 136 -0.43 16.25 0.06
C GLU A 136 -0.65 15.62 -1.33
N LEU A 137 -0.42 14.31 -1.47
CA LEU A 137 -0.69 13.58 -2.71
C LEU A 137 -2.19 13.46 -3.03
N ARG A 138 -3.06 13.58 -2.01
CA ARG A 138 -4.52 13.40 -2.15
C ARG A 138 -5.26 14.72 -2.33
N TYR A 139 -4.83 15.76 -1.63
CA TYR A 139 -5.54 17.04 -1.56
C TYR A 139 -4.78 18.17 -2.25
N GLY A 140 -3.64 17.88 -2.87
CA GLY A 140 -2.72 18.89 -3.39
C GLY A 140 -1.81 19.46 -2.30
N GLY A 141 -0.79 20.21 -2.72
CA GLY A 141 0.21 20.80 -1.83
C GLY A 141 1.60 20.18 -1.94
N VAL A 142 1.79 19.21 -2.84
CA VAL A 142 3.13 18.71 -3.20
C VAL A 142 3.96 19.79 -3.89
N GLY A 143 3.32 20.76 -4.57
CA GLY A 143 3.96 21.71 -5.50
C GLY A 143 5.26 22.37 -5.02
N GLU A 144 5.30 22.96 -3.82
CA GLU A 144 6.52 23.62 -3.31
C GLU A 144 7.62 22.62 -2.92
N ARG A 145 7.25 21.41 -2.47
CA ARG A 145 8.20 20.35 -2.09
C ARG A 145 8.72 19.56 -3.29
N ALA A 146 7.87 19.35 -4.29
CA ALA A 146 8.22 18.68 -5.55
C ALA A 146 9.11 19.53 -6.47
N GLN A 147 9.32 20.83 -6.19
CA GLN A 147 10.28 21.64 -6.95
C GLN A 147 11.71 21.08 -6.91
N GLY A 148 12.07 20.31 -5.87
CA GLY A 148 13.35 19.58 -5.80
C GLY A 148 13.33 18.22 -6.51
N PHE A 149 12.16 17.70 -6.86
CA PHE A 149 11.93 16.39 -7.46
C PHE A 149 11.38 16.52 -8.89
N ILE A 150 12.06 17.34 -9.72
CA ILE A 150 11.63 17.77 -11.06
C ILE A 150 11.41 16.59 -12.02
N GLY A 151 11.95 15.41 -11.72
CA GLY A 151 11.55 14.16 -12.36
C GLY A 151 12.24 12.95 -11.75
N SER A 152 11.57 11.81 -11.83
CA SER A 152 12.16 10.48 -11.66
C SER A 152 11.78 9.65 -12.87
N GLU A 153 12.72 8.90 -13.40
CA GLU A 153 12.41 7.91 -14.43
C GLU A 153 11.54 6.80 -13.79
N LEU A 154 10.43 6.45 -14.46
CA LEU A 154 9.39 5.61 -13.87
C LEU A 154 9.87 4.16 -13.64
N HIS A 155 10.70 3.63 -14.55
CA HIS A 155 11.27 2.29 -14.41
C HIS A 155 12.21 2.22 -13.21
N PHE A 156 13.10 3.21 -13.05
CA PHE A 156 13.94 3.34 -11.87
C PHE A 156 13.12 3.46 -10.58
N PHE A 157 12.09 4.31 -10.57
CA PHE A 157 11.22 4.47 -9.41
C PHE A 157 10.58 3.13 -9.02
N ARG A 158 10.02 2.42 -9.99
CA ARG A 158 9.39 1.11 -9.78
C ARG A 158 10.38 0.11 -9.16
N GLU A 159 11.55 -0.05 -9.76
CA GLU A 159 12.56 -0.99 -9.28
C GLU A 159 13.08 -0.61 -7.88
N ALA A 160 13.31 0.68 -7.63
CA ALA A 160 13.70 1.16 -6.31
C ALA A 160 12.63 0.86 -5.24
N MET A 161 11.35 1.03 -5.59
CA MET A 161 10.24 0.73 -4.67
C MET A 161 10.07 -0.77 -4.44
N ARG A 162 10.29 -1.62 -5.45
CA ARG A 162 10.31 -3.08 -5.29
C ARG A 162 11.41 -3.55 -4.35
N VAL A 163 12.62 -3.03 -4.53
CA VAL A 163 13.77 -3.36 -3.65
C VAL A 163 13.50 -2.91 -2.22
N LEU A 164 12.99 -1.68 -2.04
CA LEU A 164 12.59 -1.18 -0.72
C LEU A 164 11.50 -2.05 -0.07
N TYR A 165 10.45 -2.37 -0.82
CA TYR A 165 9.33 -3.18 -0.32
C TYR A 165 9.78 -4.58 0.10
N ALA A 166 10.60 -5.24 -0.72
CA ALA A 166 11.16 -6.56 -0.42
C ALA A 166 12.05 -6.52 0.84
N HIS A 167 12.89 -5.49 0.99
CA HIS A 167 13.71 -5.29 2.18
C HIS A 167 12.84 -5.17 3.44
N LEU A 168 11.80 -4.33 3.38
CA LEU A 168 10.90 -4.14 4.52
C LEU A 168 10.08 -5.38 4.86
N CYS A 169 9.72 -6.22 3.88
CA CYS A 169 9.11 -7.52 4.14
C CYS A 169 10.07 -8.42 4.93
N ALA A 170 11.32 -8.55 4.47
CA ALA A 170 12.32 -9.35 5.18
C ALA A 170 12.56 -8.85 6.62
N VAL A 171 12.58 -7.53 6.82
CA VAL A 171 12.70 -6.91 8.15
C VAL A 171 11.50 -7.22 9.06
N ALA A 172 10.28 -7.26 8.51
CA ALA A 172 9.09 -7.60 9.27
C ALA A 172 9.06 -9.09 9.65
N ASP A 173 9.46 -9.97 8.73
CA ASP A 173 9.36 -11.42 8.88
C ASP A 173 10.50 -12.02 9.74
N ALA A 174 11.66 -11.34 9.82
CA ALA A 174 12.85 -11.83 10.51
C ALA A 174 12.69 -12.12 12.02
N LYS A 175 11.63 -11.61 12.68
CA LYS A 175 11.34 -11.91 14.10
C LYS A 175 10.13 -12.81 14.32
N ASP A 176 9.37 -13.13 13.27
CA ASP A 176 8.24 -14.05 13.42
C ASP A 176 8.71 -15.52 13.53
N GLN A 177 9.93 -15.82 13.08
CA GLN A 177 10.57 -17.14 13.18
C GLN A 177 11.21 -17.45 14.55
N GLY A 178 11.03 -16.59 15.55
CA GLY A 178 11.67 -16.70 16.86
C GLY A 178 10.81 -17.31 17.96
N THR A 179 9.73 -18.05 17.66
CA THR A 179 8.85 -18.60 18.72
C THR A 179 8.18 -19.93 18.33
N GLU A 180 8.99 -20.94 17.99
CA GLU A 180 8.64 -22.36 18.16
C GLU A 180 9.82 -23.08 18.84
N SER A 181 9.93 -22.94 20.16
CA SER A 181 10.77 -23.79 21.02
C SER A 181 10.41 -23.58 22.49
#